data_AF-B4CYS1-F1
#
_entry.id   AF-B4CYS1-F1
#
_cell.length_a   1.000
_cell.length_b   1.000
_cell.length_c   1.000
_cell.angle_alpha   90.00
_cell.angle_beta   90.00
_cell.angle_gamma   90.00
#
_symmetry.space_group_name_H-M   'P 1'
#
loop_
_entity.id
_entity.type
_entity.pdbx_description
1 polymer ?
#
loop_
_entity_poly.entity_id
_entity_poly.type
_entity_poly.pdbx_seq_one_letter_code
_entity_poly.pdbx_strand_id
1 'polypeptide(L)'
;MKQGNDRHSGFSLVEVALALGIAVFALVAIIGLIPVGLNSNQASSEQTVAAGLAAGLVADLRTTPVVVPAAEENSPRYQVPLPLSGSVTHSLFLKEDGSVAGGIDANADPSLDPRYRVTLFITAPTDTTQKTATTVRILITWPAMADPKGAVAPAKYSGSYEVITALNRN
;
A
#
# COMPACT_ATOMS: atom_id res chain seq x y z
N MET A 1 -70.19 28.49 -16.20
CA MET A 1 -68.78 28.09 -16.00
C MET A 1 -68.71 27.32 -14.69
N LYS A 2 -68.51 26.00 -14.75
CA LYS A 2 -68.56 25.10 -13.59
C LYS A 2 -67.12 24.79 -13.20
N GLN A 3 -66.63 25.40 -12.12
CA GLN A 3 -65.32 25.08 -11.56
C GLN A 3 -65.43 23.72 -10.83
N GLY A 4 -64.69 22.73 -11.33
CA GLY A 4 -64.50 21.45 -10.66
C GLY A 4 -63.69 21.69 -9.39
N ASN A 5 -64.27 21.37 -8.24
CA ASN A 5 -63.59 21.45 -6.96
C ASN A 5 -62.70 20.20 -6.81
N ASP A 6 -61.44 20.32 -7.22
CA ASP A 6 -60.42 19.28 -7.06
C ASP A 6 -60.12 19.10 -5.57
N ARG A 7 -60.86 18.19 -4.93
CA ARG A 7 -60.62 17.78 -3.55
C ARG A 7 -59.31 17.01 -3.52
N HIS A 8 -58.25 17.65 -3.04
CA HIS A 8 -57.01 16.95 -2.69
C HIS A 8 -57.30 15.88 -1.64
N SER A 9 -57.22 14.61 -2.03
CA SER A 9 -57.30 13.47 -1.12
C SER A 9 -55.99 13.35 -0.34
N GLY A 10 -56.07 13.35 0.99
CA GLY A 10 -54.93 13.01 1.86
C GLY A 10 -54.67 11.51 1.87
N PHE A 11 -53.44 11.12 2.21
CA PHE A 11 -53.05 9.71 2.39
C PHE A 11 -53.74 9.10 3.61
N SER A 12 -54.10 7.82 3.52
CA SER A 12 -54.61 7.03 4.64
C SER A 12 -53.52 6.80 5.69
N LEU A 13 -53.92 6.72 6.97
CA LEU A 13 -53.03 6.37 8.07
C LEU A 13 -52.25 5.07 7.80
N VAL A 14 -52.92 4.08 7.18
CA VAL A 14 -52.32 2.79 6.84
C VAL A 14 -51.24 2.94 5.77
N GLU A 15 -51.48 3.79 4.75
CA GLU A 15 -50.50 4.07 3.71
C GLU A 15 -49.26 4.77 4.28
N VAL A 16 -49.46 5.76 5.15
CA VAL A 16 -48.36 6.48 5.81
C VAL A 16 -47.56 5.54 6.72
N ALA A 17 -48.24 4.68 7.50
CA ALA A 17 -47.57 3.72 8.37
C ALA A 17 -46.76 2.68 7.59
N LEU A 18 -47.31 2.17 6.47
CA LEU A 18 -46.60 1.23 5.59
C LEU A 18 -45.39 1.91 4.94
N ALA A 19 -45.57 3.13 4.42
CA ALA A 19 -44.48 3.90 3.81
C ALA A 19 -43.35 4.17 4.80
N LEU A 20 -43.69 4.53 6.06
CA LEU A 20 -42.70 4.75 7.10
C LEU A 20 -41.96 3.45 7.47
N GLY A 21 -42.64 2.31 7.55
CA GLY A 21 -42.01 1.02 7.81
C GLY A 21 -41.00 0.63 6.72
N ILE A 22 -41.35 0.83 5.45
CA ILE A 22 -40.46 0.57 4.31
C ILE A 22 -39.27 1.55 4.32
N ALA A 23 -39.52 2.83 4.59
CA ALA A 23 -38.47 3.85 4.65
C ALA A 23 -37.45 3.56 5.76
N VAL A 24 -37.92 3.20 6.96
CA VAL A 24 -37.04 2.83 8.08
C VAL A 24 -36.22 1.59 7.74
N PHE A 25 -36.83 0.56 7.14
CA PHE A 25 -36.13 -0.64 6.70
C PHE A 25 -35.01 -0.31 5.69
N ALA A 26 -35.30 0.53 4.68
CA ALA A 26 -34.31 0.97 3.71
C ALA A 26 -33.17 1.80 4.34
N LEU A 27 -33.49 2.72 5.25
CA LEU A 27 -32.50 3.53 5.96
C LEU A 27 -31.55 2.67 6.81
N VAL A 28 -32.06 1.66 7.50
CA VAL A 28 -31.23 0.71 8.26
C VAL A 28 -30.27 -0.04 7.33
N ALA A 29 -30.73 -0.47 6.16
CA ALA A 29 -29.87 -1.13 5.18
C ALA A 29 -28.73 -0.20 4.69
N ILE A 30 -29.02 1.07 4.40
CA ILE A 30 -28.01 2.06 3.97
C ILE A 30 -27.01 2.32 5.08
N ILE A 31 -27.47 2.52 6.33
CA ILE A 31 -26.59 2.76 7.47
C ILE A 31 -25.68 1.56 7.71
N GLY A 32 -26.20 0.33 7.56
CA GLY A 32 -25.41 -0.89 7.67
C GLY A 32 -24.29 -1.02 6.62
N LEU A 33 -24.41 -0.34 5.48
CA LEU A 33 -23.41 -0.32 4.41
C LEU A 33 -22.32 0.75 4.60
N ILE A 34 -22.51 1.73 5.49
CA ILE A 34 -21.53 2.80 5.72
C ILE A 34 -20.14 2.25 6.11
N PRO A 35 -20.00 1.32 7.07
CA PRO A 35 -18.68 0.79 7.46
C PRO A 35 -17.97 0.09 6.29
N VAL A 36 -18.73 -0.58 5.42
CA VAL A 36 -18.19 -1.26 4.23
C VAL A 36 -17.63 -0.24 3.24
N GLY A 37 -18.37 0.84 2.98
CA GLY A 37 -17.91 1.93 2.12
C GLY A 37 -16.65 2.62 2.66
N LEU A 38 -16.60 2.87 3.98
CA LEU A 38 -15.43 3.49 4.63
C LEU A 38 -14.19 2.61 4.55
N ASN A 39 -14.31 1.31 4.88
CA ASN A 39 -13.19 0.38 4.80
C ASN A 39 -12.68 0.18 3.36
N SER A 40 -13.60 0.12 2.39
CA SER A 40 -13.25 0.03 0.97
C SER A 40 -12.48 1.26 0.48
N ASN A 41 -12.94 2.46 0.89
CA ASN A 41 -12.27 3.71 0.54
C ASN A 41 -10.88 3.79 1.20
N GLN A 42 -10.76 3.42 2.48
CA GLN A 42 -9.47 3.38 3.18
C GLN A 42 -8.49 2.42 2.50
N ALA A 43 -8.92 1.19 2.19
CA ALA A 43 -8.09 0.22 1.50
C ALA A 43 -7.64 0.71 0.12
N SER A 44 -8.53 1.36 -0.63
CA SER A 44 -8.22 1.94 -1.95
C SER A 44 -7.20 3.08 -1.85
N SER A 45 -7.35 3.95 -0.84
CA SER A 45 -6.39 5.00 -0.54
C SER A 45 -5.02 4.43 -0.19
N GLU A 46 -4.97 3.43 0.69
CA GLU A 46 -3.72 2.79 1.10
C GLU A 46 -3.01 2.09 -0.06
N GLN A 47 -3.76 1.40 -0.93
CA GLN A 47 -3.20 0.81 -2.15
C GLN A 47 -2.63 1.86 -3.12
N THR A 48 -3.29 3.01 -3.26
CA THR A 48 -2.82 4.09 -4.14
C THR A 48 -1.50 4.66 -3.65
N VAL A 49 -1.38 4.92 -2.34
CA VAL A 49 -0.14 5.39 -1.73
C VAL A 49 0.96 4.32 -1.87
N ALA A 50 0.67 3.06 -1.55
CA ALA A 50 1.63 1.97 -1.69
C ALA A 50 2.13 1.81 -3.13
N ALA A 51 1.25 1.92 -4.13
CA ALA A 51 1.65 1.88 -5.54
C ALA A 51 2.60 3.04 -5.91
N GLY A 52 2.33 4.25 -5.41
CA GLY A 52 3.22 5.41 -5.58
C GLY A 52 4.59 5.20 -4.93
N LEU A 53 4.63 4.65 -3.71
CA LEU A 53 5.88 4.32 -3.01
C LEU A 53 6.68 3.25 -3.76
N ALA A 54 6.02 2.19 -4.25
CA ALA A 54 6.64 1.15 -5.05
C ALA A 54 7.24 1.71 -6.34
N ALA A 55 6.50 2.56 -7.06
CA ALA A 55 7.00 3.21 -8.26
C ALA A 55 8.23 4.09 -7.97
N GLY A 56 8.20 4.85 -6.86
CA GLY A 56 9.32 5.66 -6.40
C GLY A 56 10.55 4.82 -6.03
N LEU A 57 10.37 3.69 -5.37
CA LEU A 57 11.45 2.73 -5.06
C LEU A 57 12.03 2.11 -6.33
N VAL A 58 11.19 1.62 -7.25
CA VAL A 58 11.66 1.08 -8.53
C VAL A 58 12.48 2.12 -9.30
N ALA A 59 12.02 3.38 -9.33
CA ALA A 59 12.75 4.46 -9.97
C ALA A 59 14.12 4.69 -9.29
N ASP A 60 14.16 4.77 -7.97
CA ASP A 60 15.40 4.97 -7.20
C ASP A 60 16.42 3.84 -7.46
N LEU A 61 15.96 2.59 -7.41
CA LEU A 61 16.78 1.41 -7.68
C LEU A 61 17.31 1.40 -9.12
N ARG A 62 16.52 1.85 -10.09
CA ARG A 62 16.95 1.95 -11.50
C ARG A 62 17.93 3.09 -11.75
N THR A 63 17.86 4.17 -10.97
CA THR A 63 18.81 5.29 -11.05
C THR A 63 20.10 5.04 -10.30
N THR A 64 20.22 3.91 -9.59
CA THR A 64 21.44 3.59 -8.85
C THR A 64 22.59 3.37 -9.83
N PRO A 65 23.69 4.15 -9.73
CA PRO A 65 24.81 4.04 -10.66
C PRO A 65 25.44 2.65 -10.66
N VAL A 66 25.88 2.22 -11.84
CA VAL A 66 26.78 1.07 -11.99
C VAL A 66 28.20 1.62 -12.01
N VAL A 67 28.95 1.35 -10.94
CA VAL A 67 30.34 1.79 -10.82
C VAL A 67 31.30 0.74 -11.38
N VAL A 68 32.44 1.20 -11.91
CA VAL A 68 33.52 0.34 -12.43
C VAL A 68 34.82 0.72 -11.70
N PRO A 69 35.47 -0.19 -10.96
CA PRO A 69 35.11 -1.60 -10.76
C PRO A 69 33.80 -1.79 -9.98
N ALA A 70 33.14 -2.92 -10.18
CA ALA A 70 31.85 -3.22 -9.54
C ALA A 70 31.99 -3.20 -8.00
N ALA A 71 31.19 -2.37 -7.35
CA ALA A 71 31.14 -2.22 -5.90
C ALA A 71 29.68 -2.29 -5.40
N GLU A 72 29.51 -2.65 -4.12
CA GLU A 72 28.21 -2.51 -3.45
C GLU A 72 27.87 -1.03 -3.34
N GLU A 73 26.70 -0.67 -3.83
CA GLU A 73 26.24 0.72 -3.89
C GLU A 73 24.86 0.82 -3.27
N ASN A 74 24.59 1.96 -2.66
CA ASN A 74 23.30 2.27 -2.06
C ASN A 74 22.45 3.05 -3.06
N SER A 75 21.14 2.82 -3.03
CA SER A 75 20.21 3.61 -3.82
C SER A 75 20.22 5.08 -3.36
N PRO A 76 20.20 6.08 -4.28
CA PRO A 76 20.43 7.48 -3.91
C PRO A 76 19.43 8.04 -2.89
N ARG A 77 18.15 7.69 -3.00
CA ARG A 77 17.07 8.25 -2.17
C ARG A 77 16.80 7.44 -0.92
N TYR A 78 16.64 6.13 -1.07
CA TYR A 78 16.26 5.25 0.03
C TYR A 78 17.44 4.56 0.70
N GLN A 79 18.66 4.78 0.21
CA GLN A 79 19.90 4.21 0.72
C GLN A 79 19.93 2.69 0.74
N VAL A 80 19.16 2.03 -0.15
CA VAL A 80 19.03 0.57 -0.20
C VAL A 80 20.34 -0.05 -0.68
N PRO A 81 21.01 -0.89 0.12
CA PRO A 81 22.21 -1.59 -0.32
C PRO A 81 21.87 -2.58 -1.42
N LEU A 82 22.63 -2.54 -2.51
CA LEU A 82 22.47 -3.47 -3.62
C LEU A 82 23.66 -4.43 -3.67
N PRO A 83 23.48 -5.72 -3.33
CA PRO A 83 24.56 -6.69 -3.34
C PRO A 83 25.10 -6.91 -4.76
N LEU A 84 26.38 -7.26 -4.84
CA LEU A 84 27.01 -7.69 -6.09
C LEU A 84 26.73 -9.16 -6.40
N SER A 85 26.51 -9.98 -5.36
CA SER A 85 26.20 -11.39 -5.51
C SER A 85 25.30 -11.93 -4.40
N GLY A 86 24.60 -13.01 -4.71
CA GLY A 86 23.71 -13.70 -3.76
C GLY A 86 22.36 -13.01 -3.54
N SER A 87 21.62 -13.49 -2.54
CA SER A 87 20.28 -12.99 -2.22
C SER A 87 20.27 -12.36 -0.83
N VAL A 88 19.66 -11.18 -0.72
CA VAL A 88 19.49 -10.43 0.54
C VAL A 88 18.06 -9.94 0.67
N THR A 89 17.58 -9.82 1.91
CA THR A 89 16.29 -9.20 2.23
C THR A 89 16.53 -7.94 3.04
N HIS A 90 16.03 -6.81 2.56
CA HIS A 90 16.06 -5.54 3.27
C HIS A 90 14.66 -5.12 3.70
N SER A 91 14.55 -4.49 4.86
CA SER A 91 13.32 -3.86 5.34
C SER A 91 13.53 -2.37 5.54
N LEU A 92 12.59 -1.59 5.04
CA LEU A 92 12.55 -0.13 5.14
C LEU A 92 11.17 0.26 5.67
N PHE A 93 11.12 1.25 6.55
CA PHE A 93 9.88 1.74 7.13
C PHE A 93 9.62 3.14 6.58
N LEU A 94 8.42 3.38 6.07
CA LEU A 94 8.04 4.61 5.41
C LEU A 94 6.84 5.24 6.12
N LYS A 95 6.87 6.56 6.23
CA LYS A 95 5.70 7.36 6.61
C LYS A 95 4.78 7.57 5.41
N GLU A 96 3.61 8.15 5.63
CA GLU A 96 2.62 8.41 4.59
C GLU A 96 3.12 9.39 3.50
N ASP A 97 4.06 10.27 3.85
CA ASP A 97 4.72 11.18 2.92
C ASP A 97 5.86 10.53 2.11
N GLY A 98 6.15 9.24 2.35
CA GLY A 98 7.25 8.51 1.71
C GLY A 98 8.64 8.81 2.26
N SER A 99 8.75 9.54 3.37
CA SER A 99 10.00 9.69 4.12
C SER A 99 10.32 8.40 4.90
N VAL A 100 11.62 8.16 5.11
CA VAL A 100 12.10 6.98 5.83
C VAL A 100 11.98 7.21 7.34
N ALA A 101 11.38 6.25 8.04
CA ALA A 101 11.31 6.17 9.48
C ALA A 101 12.56 5.45 10.03
N GLY A 102 13.67 6.19 10.10
CA GLY A 102 14.97 5.69 10.57
C GLY A 102 15.87 5.28 9.40
N GLY A 103 16.51 4.13 9.51
CA GLY A 103 17.33 3.52 8.46
C GLY A 103 16.77 2.19 7.95
N ILE A 104 17.65 1.37 7.40
CA ILE A 104 17.31 0.05 6.83
C ILE A 104 17.60 -1.05 7.84
N ASP A 105 16.80 -2.11 7.81
CA ASP A 105 16.95 -3.33 8.61
C ASP A 105 17.01 -3.04 10.11
N ALA A 106 18.14 -3.34 10.77
CA ALA A 106 18.34 -3.13 12.19
C ALA A 106 18.40 -1.64 12.57
N ASN A 107 18.62 -0.75 11.60
CA ASN A 107 18.64 0.69 11.81
C ASN A 107 17.25 1.33 11.63
N ALA A 108 16.25 0.55 11.27
CA ALA A 108 14.87 1.02 11.25
C ALA A 108 14.43 1.45 12.66
N ASP A 109 13.66 2.53 12.74
CA ASP A 109 13.13 3.01 14.01
C ASP A 109 11.59 2.97 13.99
N PRO A 110 10.98 1.90 14.52
CA PRO A 110 9.53 1.77 14.62
C PRO A 110 8.88 2.83 15.53
N SER A 111 9.66 3.57 16.34
CA SER A 111 9.13 4.63 17.20
C SER A 111 8.80 5.92 16.44
N LEU A 112 9.27 6.05 15.19
CA LEU A 112 9.00 7.20 14.32
C LEU A 112 7.64 7.12 13.59
N ASP A 113 6.73 6.29 14.09
CA ASP A 113 5.36 6.07 13.60
C ASP A 113 5.28 5.78 12.08
N PRO A 114 5.93 4.70 11.61
CA PRO A 114 5.84 4.31 10.21
C PRO A 114 4.44 3.79 9.87
N ARG A 115 3.92 4.20 8.71
CA ARG A 115 2.63 3.71 8.19
C ARG A 115 2.80 2.48 7.31
N TYR A 116 3.85 2.48 6.48
CA TYR A 116 4.14 1.44 5.51
C TYR A 116 5.45 0.74 5.84
N ARG A 117 5.47 -0.58 5.66
CA ARG A 117 6.68 -1.39 5.73
C ARG A 117 6.99 -1.89 4.32
N VAL A 118 8.20 -1.61 3.85
CA VAL A 118 8.71 -2.08 2.56
C VAL A 118 9.69 -3.19 2.84
N THR A 119 9.51 -4.33 2.18
CA THR A 119 10.43 -5.46 2.22
C THR A 119 10.94 -5.71 0.80
N LEU A 120 12.25 -5.57 0.61
CA LEU A 120 12.91 -5.82 -0.66
C LEU A 120 13.58 -7.18 -0.60
N PHE A 121 13.27 -8.04 -1.56
CA PHE A 121 14.01 -9.29 -1.79
C PHE A 121 14.84 -9.08 -3.04
N ILE A 122 16.15 -9.01 -2.86
CA ILE A 122 17.10 -8.77 -3.94
C ILE A 122 17.86 -10.06 -4.20
N THR A 123 17.88 -10.48 -5.45
CA THR A 123 18.63 -11.66 -5.92
C THR A 123 19.59 -11.19 -7.01
N ALA A 124 20.85 -11.06 -6.64
CA ALA A 124 21.97 -10.79 -7.54
C ALA A 124 22.56 -12.11 -8.08
N PRO A 125 23.37 -12.06 -9.16
CA PRO A 125 24.03 -13.25 -9.70
C PRO A 125 24.90 -13.94 -8.64
N THR A 126 25.09 -15.26 -8.75
CA THR A 126 25.96 -16.01 -7.82
C THR A 126 27.45 -15.74 -8.05
N ASP A 127 27.81 -15.20 -9.22
CA ASP A 127 29.17 -14.83 -9.59
C ASP A 127 29.14 -13.49 -10.32
N THR A 128 30.01 -12.56 -9.92
CA THR A 128 30.17 -11.22 -10.51
C THR A 128 30.62 -11.22 -11.97
N THR A 129 31.07 -12.37 -12.49
CA THR A 129 31.45 -12.54 -13.90
C THR A 129 30.24 -12.87 -14.80
N GLN A 130 29.12 -13.29 -14.23
CA GLN A 130 27.92 -13.64 -14.99
C GLN A 130 27.07 -12.42 -15.31
N LYS A 131 26.75 -12.25 -16.60
CA LYS A 131 25.88 -11.16 -17.08
C LYS A 131 24.39 -11.47 -16.88
N THR A 132 23.96 -11.52 -15.63
CA THR A 132 22.56 -11.83 -15.26
C THR A 132 21.92 -10.64 -14.55
N ALA A 133 20.65 -10.37 -14.85
CA ALA A 133 19.94 -9.26 -14.23
C ALA A 133 19.73 -9.50 -12.72
N THR A 134 19.89 -8.45 -11.92
CA THR A 134 19.55 -8.48 -10.49
C THR A 134 18.05 -8.34 -10.35
N THR A 135 17.37 -9.36 -9.82
CA THR A 135 15.92 -9.31 -9.64
C THR A 135 15.59 -8.71 -8.29
N VAL A 136 14.63 -7.78 -8.25
CA VAL A 136 14.14 -7.15 -7.03
C VAL A 136 12.64 -7.36 -6.93
N ARG A 137 12.20 -7.92 -5.82
CA ARG A 137 10.79 -8.03 -5.43
C ARG A 137 10.54 -7.08 -4.28
N ILE A 138 9.65 -6.12 -4.48
CA ILE A 138 9.27 -5.09 -3.52
C ILE A 138 7.89 -5.47 -3.00
N LEU A 139 7.81 -5.74 -1.70
CA LEU A 139 6.56 -6.00 -1.00
C LEU A 139 6.32 -4.87 0.00
N ILE A 140 5.25 -4.11 -0.20
CA ILE A 140 4.82 -3.04 0.70
C ILE A 140 3.63 -3.56 1.50
N THR A 141 3.68 -3.44 2.81
CA THR A 141 2.62 -3.87 3.73
C THR A 141 2.22 -2.77 4.68
N TRP A 142 0.97 -2.81 5.15
CA TRP A 142 0.43 -1.91 6.16
C TRP A 142 -0.59 -2.63 7.06
N PRO A 143 -0.79 -2.15 8.29
CA PRO A 143 0.00 -1.13 8.98
C PRO A 143 1.41 -1.66 9.31
N ALA A 144 2.43 -0.81 9.22
CA ALA A 144 3.83 -1.22 9.39
C ALA A 144 4.12 -1.90 10.75
N MET A 145 3.44 -1.43 11.79
CA MET A 145 3.57 -1.95 13.16
C MET A 145 2.92 -3.32 13.38
N ALA A 146 2.20 -3.88 12.41
CA ALA A 146 1.66 -5.23 12.51
C ALA A 146 2.77 -6.29 12.64
N ASP A 147 3.93 -6.04 12.03
CA ASP A 147 5.13 -6.87 12.15
C ASP A 147 6.38 -6.00 11.92
N PRO A 148 7.00 -5.45 12.98
CA PRO A 148 8.11 -4.50 12.85
C PRO A 148 9.49 -5.18 12.69
N LYS A 149 9.56 -6.51 12.56
CA LYS A 149 10.84 -7.21 12.44
C LYS A 149 11.54 -6.87 11.12
N GLY A 150 12.71 -6.22 11.16
CA GLY A 150 13.52 -5.92 9.98
C GLY A 150 14.18 -7.16 9.36
N ALA A 151 14.68 -7.04 8.12
CA ALA A 151 15.42 -8.05 7.36
C ALA A 151 14.75 -9.44 7.17
N VAL A 152 13.45 -9.58 7.43
CA VAL A 152 12.70 -10.84 7.29
C VAL A 152 11.40 -10.59 6.53
N ALA A 153 10.82 -11.60 5.87
CA ALA A 153 9.49 -11.45 5.27
C ALA A 153 8.41 -11.13 6.34
N PRO A 154 7.46 -10.23 6.08
CA PRO A 154 6.38 -9.92 7.01
C PRO A 154 5.43 -11.11 7.16
N ALA A 155 5.08 -11.45 8.41
CA ALA A 155 4.14 -12.53 8.72
C ALA A 155 2.71 -12.03 8.99
N LYS A 156 2.53 -10.73 9.29
CA LYS A 156 1.25 -10.12 9.62
C LYS A 156 1.10 -8.75 8.97
N TYR A 157 -0.02 -8.55 8.27
CA TYR A 157 -0.41 -7.27 7.66
C TYR A 157 -1.90 -7.29 7.31
N SER A 158 -2.52 -6.11 7.21
CA SER A 158 -3.93 -5.95 6.81
C SER A 158 -4.06 -5.80 5.30
N GLY A 159 -3.09 -5.14 4.66
CA GLY A 159 -3.02 -4.99 3.22
C GLY A 159 -1.58 -5.08 2.71
N SER A 160 -1.44 -5.41 1.43
CA SER A 160 -0.16 -5.51 0.76
C SER A 160 -0.23 -5.07 -0.69
N TYR A 161 0.89 -4.57 -1.20
CA TYR A 161 1.11 -4.26 -2.60
C TYR A 161 2.48 -4.79 -3.00
N GLU A 162 2.57 -5.50 -4.13
CA GLU A 162 3.79 -6.18 -4.56
C GLU A 162 4.16 -5.84 -6.00
N VAL A 163 5.45 -5.60 -6.23
CA VAL A 163 6.04 -5.36 -7.55
C VAL A 163 7.32 -6.16 -7.72
N ILE A 164 7.47 -6.81 -8.86
CA ILE A 164 8.70 -7.50 -9.25
C ILE A 164 9.33 -6.72 -10.41
N THR A 165 10.63 -6.45 -10.31
CA THR A 165 11.39 -5.79 -11.36
C THR A 165 12.79 -6.40 -11.49
N ALA A 166 13.45 -6.16 -12.61
CA ALA A 166 14.82 -6.58 -12.85
C ALA A 166 15.68 -5.34 -13.14
N LEU A 167 16.88 -5.31 -12.57
CA LEU A 167 17.87 -4.27 -12.74
C LEU A 167 18.99 -4.81 -13.65
N ASN A 168 19.34 -4.03 -14.67
CA ASN A 168 20.53 -4.30 -15.46
C ASN A 168 21.72 -3.62 -14.76
N ARG A 169 22.64 -4.41 -14.18
CA ARG A 169 23.82 -3.91 -13.46
C ARG A 169 25.14 -4.37 -14.08
N ASN A 170 25.13 -4.79 -15.35
CA ASN A 170 26.22 -5.55 -15.95
C ASN A 170 26.90 -4.93 -17.17
#